data_AF-A0A5C5QQN7-F1
#
_entry.id   AF-A0A5C5QQN7-F1
#
_cell.length_a   1.000
_cell.length_b   1.000
_cell.length_c   1.000
_cell.angle_alpha   90.00
_cell.angle_beta   90.00
_cell.angle_gamma   90.00
#
_symmetry.space_group_name_H-M   'P 1'
#
loop_
_entity.id
_entity.type
_entity.pdbx_description
1 polymer ?
#
loop_
_entity_poly.entity_id
_entity_poly.type
_entity_poly.pdbx_seq_one_letter_code
_entity_poly.pdbx_strand_id
1 'polypeptide(L)'
;MHGALLRTGKSDEFIAVGETGQPVHKAALQLIAALARKAPPMAGFLAVPKSNEQGSVIDWYSPVQGDVVPWSSATEDERNDARAQLNQFKNAIADMSSALVQAGNKGGQSDQVIFGKLLGLVPHAPADAYIYLVDATRINAAGQSERYTQPVLTFWGFVQHEGDRHRDPLYFLNPRPNAPQPAPAVLSEPAPTVQPAPPLTQVTRSFWRRFWWLWPLLLVFLALLLFGLLRGCTPSAMLPVGSVSVPHINADTGSTGPVVAAGSSNPAGAIVPSGSGSGSGTNASNVVPEPAPVAEPAETPLPESIQPSTAPPQPSSQPTAEAAPAPSVAPGTPLSIPSDAAEGPADFLNGSYRAGAGIMDAKTSRPLRLEYAFEKGQGNVTIRRPDGVTCSGAVSAAMNAGSLGLNSQDQATCTDGSRYDMPKVACKPGAQSIADCQGNYGNTQFPMSMRRE
;
A
#
# COMPACT_ATOMS: atom_id res chain seq x y z
N MET A 1 11.43 2.14 16.46
CA MET A 1 10.85 3.24 15.66
C MET A 1 10.62 2.70 14.25
N HIS A 2 9.56 3.11 13.56
CA HIS A 2 9.37 2.75 12.15
C HIS A 2 10.28 3.61 11.26
N GLY A 3 10.59 3.13 10.07
CA GLY A 3 11.33 3.89 9.06
C GLY A 3 10.47 4.94 8.37
N ALA A 4 10.96 5.43 7.23
CA ALA A 4 10.29 6.45 6.43
C ALA A 4 8.84 6.08 6.04
N LEU A 5 8.00 7.10 5.87
CA LEU A 5 6.68 6.96 5.25
C LEU A 5 6.87 6.60 3.78
N LEU A 6 6.33 5.45 3.35
CA LEU A 6 6.42 4.97 1.97
C LEU A 6 5.23 5.46 1.14
N ARG A 7 4.03 5.41 1.73
CA ARG A 7 2.79 5.78 1.05
C ARG A 7 1.66 6.11 2.03
N THR A 8 0.83 7.07 1.65
CA THR A 8 -0.50 7.30 2.22
C THR A 8 -1.54 7.05 1.13
N GLY A 9 -2.70 6.50 1.48
CA GLY A 9 -3.84 6.34 0.56
C GLY A 9 -5.08 5.85 1.29
N LYS A 10 -6.21 5.74 0.58
CA LYS A 10 -7.47 5.35 1.22
C LYS A 10 -7.68 3.84 1.21
N SER A 11 -8.42 3.35 2.22
CA SER A 11 -8.77 1.93 2.33
C SER A 11 -9.90 1.48 1.40
N ASP A 12 -10.64 2.42 0.80
CA ASP A 12 -11.75 2.19 -0.14
C ASP A 12 -11.35 2.26 -1.62
N GLU A 13 -10.12 2.68 -1.93
CA GLU A 13 -9.55 2.70 -3.30
C GLU A 13 -9.26 1.29 -3.86
N PHE A 14 -9.18 0.28 -2.99
CA PHE A 14 -8.83 -1.10 -3.33
C PHE A 14 -9.71 -2.13 -2.64
N ILE A 15 -9.78 -3.33 -3.20
CA ILE A 15 -10.55 -4.42 -2.65
C ILE A 15 -9.70 -5.15 -1.60
N ALA A 16 -10.08 -5.07 -0.33
CA ALA A 16 -9.41 -5.79 0.75
C ALA A 16 -9.65 -7.31 0.62
N VAL A 17 -8.56 -8.09 0.63
CA VAL A 17 -8.64 -9.55 0.79
C VAL A 17 -8.68 -9.92 2.28
N GLY A 18 -9.26 -11.07 2.58
CA GLY A 18 -9.49 -11.53 3.95
C GLY A 18 -10.20 -12.89 4.00
N GLU A 19 -10.20 -13.48 5.19
CA GLU A 19 -10.85 -14.76 5.50
C GLU A 19 -11.96 -14.51 6.53
N THR A 20 -13.08 -15.23 6.43
CA THR A 20 -14.19 -15.15 7.43
C THR A 20 -14.69 -13.72 7.73
N GLY A 21 -14.60 -12.80 6.77
CA GLY A 21 -15.01 -11.40 6.93
C GLY A 21 -13.97 -10.49 7.62
N GLN A 22 -12.82 -11.03 8.04
CA GLN A 22 -11.72 -10.24 8.58
C GLN A 22 -10.73 -9.86 7.45
N PRO A 23 -10.63 -8.58 7.05
CA PRO A 23 -9.66 -8.16 6.04
C PRO A 23 -8.24 -8.14 6.61
N VAL A 24 -7.27 -8.53 5.78
CA VAL A 24 -5.85 -8.68 6.14
C VAL A 24 -5.29 -7.40 6.78
N HIS A 25 -5.61 -6.22 6.25
CA HIS A 25 -5.11 -4.94 6.77
C HIS A 25 -5.57 -4.64 8.21
N LYS A 26 -6.74 -5.14 8.66
CA LYS A 26 -7.19 -4.97 10.06
C LYS A 26 -6.47 -5.91 11.02
N ALA A 27 -5.99 -7.05 10.53
CA ALA A 27 -5.14 -7.98 11.28
C ALA A 27 -3.64 -7.65 11.18
N ALA A 28 -3.26 -6.56 10.49
CA ALA A 28 -1.91 -6.37 10.00
C ALA A 28 -0.81 -6.39 11.08
N LEU A 29 -1.01 -5.70 12.20
CA LEU A 29 -0.05 -5.68 13.30
C LEU A 29 0.11 -7.07 13.96
N GLN A 30 -0.95 -7.88 13.99
CA GLN A 30 -0.90 -9.25 14.50
C GLN A 30 -0.14 -10.18 13.55
N LEU A 31 -0.37 -10.03 12.23
CA LEU A 31 0.35 -10.76 11.18
C LEU A 31 1.84 -10.39 11.18
N ILE A 32 2.20 -9.11 11.24
CA ILE A 32 3.59 -8.64 11.38
C ILE A 32 4.22 -9.20 12.65
N ALA A 33 3.55 -9.12 13.80
CA ALA A 33 4.08 -9.64 15.06
C ALA A 33 4.24 -11.18 15.07
N ALA A 34 3.36 -11.92 14.39
CA ALA A 34 3.50 -13.35 14.19
C ALA A 34 4.69 -13.70 13.29
N LEU A 35 4.85 -13.01 12.15
CA LEU A 35 5.98 -13.17 11.25
C LEU A 35 7.30 -12.80 11.93
N ALA A 36 7.36 -11.67 12.65
CA ALA A 36 8.55 -11.24 13.39
C ALA A 36 9.02 -12.28 14.43
N ARG A 37 8.12 -13.12 14.96
CA ARG A 37 8.43 -14.20 15.91
C ARG A 37 8.77 -15.54 15.25
N LYS A 38 8.22 -15.85 14.07
CA LYS A 38 8.37 -17.16 13.41
C LYS A 38 9.35 -17.16 12.23
N ALA A 39 9.43 -16.06 11.50
CA ALA A 39 10.31 -15.85 10.36
C ALA A 39 10.70 -14.35 10.27
N PRO A 40 11.59 -13.85 11.15
CA PRO A 40 11.92 -12.43 11.24
C PRO A 40 12.24 -11.74 9.90
N PRO A 41 12.99 -12.35 8.95
CA PRO A 41 13.24 -11.73 7.64
C PRO A 41 11.97 -11.46 6.82
N MET A 42 10.92 -12.29 6.96
CA MET A 42 9.67 -12.12 6.21
C MET A 42 8.88 -10.88 6.67
N ALA A 43 9.01 -10.48 7.94
CA ALA A 43 8.39 -9.25 8.43
C ALA A 43 9.01 -7.99 7.81
N GLY A 44 10.28 -8.05 7.37
CA GLY A 44 10.98 -6.96 6.69
C GLY A 44 10.40 -6.57 5.33
N PHE A 45 9.60 -7.44 4.71
CA PHE A 45 8.91 -7.17 3.45
C PHE A 45 7.61 -6.38 3.62
N LEU A 46 7.10 -6.21 4.85
CA LEU A 46 5.78 -5.63 5.09
C LEU A 46 5.90 -4.23 5.66
N ALA A 47 5.39 -3.23 4.93
CA ALA A 47 5.19 -1.90 5.50
C ALA A 47 4.21 -1.98 6.67
N VAL A 48 4.46 -1.22 7.73
CA VAL A 48 3.58 -1.17 8.91
C VAL A 48 2.45 -0.17 8.64
N PRO A 49 1.18 -0.61 8.55
CA PRO A 49 0.06 0.29 8.37
C PRO A 49 -0.30 0.99 9.68
N LYS A 50 -0.64 2.28 9.58
CA LYS A 50 -1.33 3.04 10.62
C LYS A 50 -2.56 3.68 10.00
N SER A 51 -3.74 3.30 10.48
CA SER A 51 -4.99 3.95 10.11
C SER A 51 -5.18 5.26 10.85
N ASN A 52 -5.82 6.23 10.21
CA ASN A 52 -6.41 7.37 10.91
C ASN A 52 -7.57 6.93 11.82
N GLU A 53 -8.06 7.85 12.68
CA GLU A 53 -9.15 7.59 13.63
C GLU A 53 -10.43 7.06 12.96
N GLN A 54 -10.70 7.47 11.72
CA GLN A 54 -11.88 7.05 10.96
C GLN A 54 -11.68 5.74 10.17
N GLY A 55 -10.46 5.17 10.14
CA GLY A 55 -10.14 3.96 9.37
C GLY A 55 -10.15 4.11 7.83
N SER A 56 -10.36 5.33 7.33
CA SER A 56 -10.51 5.64 5.91
C SER A 56 -9.19 5.85 5.17
N VAL A 57 -8.14 6.28 5.89
CA VAL A 57 -6.79 6.53 5.35
C VAL A 57 -5.79 5.67 6.08
N ILE A 58 -4.82 5.11 5.34
CA ILE A 58 -3.75 4.29 5.88
C ILE A 58 -2.40 4.86 5.46
N ASP A 59 -1.56 5.17 6.45
CA ASP A 59 -0.16 5.50 6.29
C ASP A 59 0.69 4.23 6.41
N TRP A 60 1.54 3.97 5.42
CA TRP A 60 2.38 2.78 5.34
C TRP A 60 3.85 3.16 5.56
N TYR A 61 4.42 2.71 6.66
CA TYR A 61 5.82 3.01 7.04
C TYR A 61 6.74 1.83 6.77
N SER A 62 7.99 2.11 6.37
CA SER A 62 9.00 1.07 6.25
C SER A 62 9.26 0.36 7.59
N PRO A 63 9.45 -0.97 7.62
CA PRO A 63 9.87 -1.68 8.82
C PRO A 63 11.35 -1.42 9.16
N VAL A 64 12.15 -0.98 8.20
CA VAL A 64 13.60 -0.70 8.34
C VAL A 64 13.92 0.77 8.06
N GLN A 65 15.01 1.28 8.63
CA GLN A 65 15.53 2.61 8.33
C GLN A 65 16.48 2.54 7.12
N GLY A 66 16.33 3.46 6.18
CA GLY A 66 17.09 3.50 4.94
C GLY A 66 16.49 4.50 3.93
N ASP A 67 17.19 4.72 2.83
CA ASP A 67 16.73 5.57 1.74
C ASP A 67 15.66 4.85 0.91
N VAL A 68 14.62 5.56 0.48
CA VAL A 68 13.46 4.97 -0.21
C VAL A 68 13.53 5.21 -1.73
N VAL A 69 13.48 4.12 -2.49
CA VAL A 69 13.44 4.12 -3.96
C VAL A 69 12.16 3.43 -4.44
N PRO A 70 11.21 4.12 -5.09
CA PRO A 70 10.03 3.50 -5.68
C PRO A 70 10.40 2.48 -6.76
N TRP A 71 9.63 1.40 -6.92
CA TRP A 71 9.88 0.35 -7.94
C TRP A 71 10.05 0.87 -9.38
N SER A 72 9.28 1.91 -9.74
CA SER A 72 9.36 2.59 -11.05
C SER A 72 10.65 3.40 -11.26
N SER A 73 11.35 3.74 -10.18
CA SER A 73 12.57 4.57 -10.16
C SER A 73 13.85 3.75 -10.03
N ALA A 74 13.75 2.48 -9.62
CA ALA A 74 14.86 1.54 -9.55
C ALA A 74 15.44 1.23 -10.95
N THR A 75 16.70 0.78 -10.99
CA THR A 75 17.32 0.16 -12.15
C THR A 75 16.71 -1.23 -12.42
N GLU A 76 16.96 -1.82 -13.59
CA GLU A 76 16.45 -3.18 -13.86
C GLU A 76 17.20 -4.24 -13.03
N ASP A 77 18.48 -4.03 -12.71
CA ASP A 77 19.25 -4.95 -11.87
C ASP A 77 18.73 -4.96 -10.42
N GLU A 78 18.50 -3.79 -9.82
CA GLU A 78 17.83 -3.67 -8.51
C GLU A 78 16.42 -4.30 -8.54
N ARG A 79 15.66 -4.12 -9.63
CA ARG A 79 14.36 -4.80 -9.81
C ARG A 79 14.51 -6.32 -9.95
N ASN A 80 15.54 -6.82 -10.63
CA ASN A 80 15.79 -8.25 -10.78
C ASN A 80 16.09 -8.91 -9.43
N ASP A 81 16.97 -8.30 -8.63
CA ASP A 81 17.32 -8.78 -7.29
C ASP A 81 16.12 -8.70 -6.34
N ALA A 82 15.39 -7.58 -6.33
CA ALA A 82 14.17 -7.42 -5.55
C ALA A 82 13.07 -8.40 -5.98
N ARG A 83 12.93 -8.68 -7.28
CA ARG A 83 12.00 -9.69 -7.84
C ARG A 83 12.34 -11.10 -7.33
N ALA A 84 13.62 -11.45 -7.24
CA ALA A 84 14.05 -12.72 -6.66
C ALA A 84 13.70 -12.81 -5.16
N GLN A 85 14.00 -11.76 -4.38
CA GLN A 85 13.65 -11.69 -2.95
C GLN A 85 12.14 -11.77 -2.72
N LEU A 86 11.33 -11.05 -3.50
CA LEU A 86 9.87 -11.03 -3.38
C LEU A 86 9.23 -12.38 -3.75
N ASN A 87 9.79 -13.10 -4.72
CA ASN A 87 9.35 -14.46 -5.03
C ASN A 87 9.70 -15.45 -3.90
N GLN A 88 10.87 -15.32 -3.28
CA GLN A 88 11.21 -16.11 -2.09
C GLN A 88 10.26 -15.81 -0.92
N PHE A 89 9.97 -14.53 -0.66
CA PHE A 89 8.98 -14.11 0.33
C PHE A 89 7.59 -14.71 0.06
N LYS A 90 7.08 -14.60 -1.18
CA LYS A 90 5.78 -15.17 -1.56
C LYS A 90 5.71 -16.68 -1.28
N ASN A 91 6.73 -17.42 -1.72
CA ASN A 91 6.78 -18.87 -1.56
C ASN A 91 6.86 -19.27 -0.08
N ALA A 92 7.72 -18.62 0.71
CA ALA A 92 7.85 -18.87 2.14
C ALA A 92 6.54 -18.59 2.91
N ILE A 93 5.79 -17.54 2.54
CA ILE A 93 4.47 -17.25 3.11
C ILE A 93 3.44 -18.31 2.73
N ALA A 94 3.44 -18.79 1.48
CA ALA A 94 2.57 -19.88 1.04
C ALA A 94 2.86 -21.21 1.78
N ASP A 95 4.14 -21.54 1.97
CA ASP A 95 4.56 -22.72 2.73
C ASP A 95 4.09 -22.64 4.18
N MET A 96 4.33 -21.52 4.86
CA MET A 96 3.87 -21.28 6.23
C MET A 96 2.35 -21.32 6.36
N SER A 97 1.63 -20.71 5.41
CA SER A 97 0.16 -20.76 5.33
C SER A 97 -0.32 -22.21 5.26
N SER A 98 0.25 -23.00 4.34
CA SER A 98 -0.14 -24.40 4.15
C SER A 98 0.16 -25.26 5.38
N ALA A 99 1.30 -25.03 6.05
CA ALA A 99 1.70 -25.76 7.24
C ALA A 99 0.76 -25.47 8.42
N LEU A 100 0.37 -24.21 8.61
CA LEU A 100 -0.58 -23.79 9.65
C LEU A 100 -1.97 -24.38 9.41
N VAL A 101 -2.48 -24.35 8.17
CA VAL A 101 -3.77 -24.95 7.80
C VAL A 101 -3.74 -26.47 8.03
N GLN A 102 -2.68 -27.16 7.61
CA GLN A 102 -2.54 -28.60 7.82
C GLN A 102 -2.44 -28.99 9.29
N ALA A 103 -1.69 -28.24 10.10
CA ALA A 103 -1.58 -28.46 11.55
C ALA A 103 -2.92 -28.22 12.24
N GLY A 104 -3.61 -27.13 11.92
CA GLY A 104 -4.92 -26.80 12.49
C GLY A 104 -5.98 -27.84 12.15
N ASN A 105 -6.03 -28.32 10.91
CA ASN A 105 -6.92 -29.40 10.48
C ASN A 105 -6.67 -30.73 11.22
N LYS A 106 -5.41 -31.07 11.52
CA LYS A 106 -5.05 -32.27 12.30
C LYS A 106 -5.34 -32.12 13.80
N GLY A 107 -5.17 -30.92 14.34
CA GLY A 107 -5.35 -30.62 15.77
C GLY A 107 -6.73 -30.12 16.18
N GLY A 108 -7.67 -29.97 15.23
CA GLY A 108 -9.00 -29.38 15.47
C GLY A 108 -8.99 -27.88 15.78
N GLN A 109 -7.90 -27.17 15.50
CA GLN A 109 -7.72 -25.76 15.87
C GLN A 109 -8.21 -24.84 14.75
N SER A 110 -9.49 -24.44 14.80
CA SER A 110 -10.13 -23.51 13.84
C SER A 110 -9.32 -22.25 13.61
N ASP A 111 -8.81 -21.65 14.67
CA ASP A 111 -8.18 -20.34 14.65
C ASP A 111 -6.80 -20.40 13.96
N GLN A 112 -6.11 -21.54 14.09
CA GLN A 112 -4.86 -21.79 13.38
C GLN A 112 -5.11 -21.94 11.86
N VAL A 113 -6.24 -22.53 11.47
CA VAL A 113 -6.66 -22.62 10.06
C VAL A 113 -7.02 -21.24 9.50
N ILE A 114 -7.81 -20.45 10.22
CA ILE A 114 -8.19 -19.08 9.82
C ILE A 114 -6.93 -18.20 9.70
N PHE A 115 -6.06 -18.22 10.71
CA PHE A 115 -4.80 -17.48 10.68
C PHE A 115 -3.88 -17.94 9.54
N GLY A 116 -3.78 -19.26 9.30
CA GLY A 116 -3.02 -19.80 8.18
C GLY A 116 -3.54 -19.30 6.83
N LYS A 117 -4.86 -19.26 6.62
CA LYS A 117 -5.47 -18.71 5.40
C LYS A 117 -5.26 -17.20 5.27
N LEU A 118 -5.46 -16.42 6.34
CA LEU A 118 -5.16 -14.98 6.37
C LEU A 118 -3.70 -14.70 6.00
N LEU A 119 -2.77 -15.52 6.50
CA LEU A 119 -1.35 -15.40 6.17
C LEU A 119 -1.08 -15.62 4.68
N GLY A 120 -1.75 -16.59 4.05
CA GLY A 120 -1.63 -16.84 2.60
C GLY A 120 -2.08 -15.66 1.73
N LEU A 121 -2.96 -14.80 2.25
CA LEU A 121 -3.46 -13.59 1.57
C LEU A 121 -2.55 -12.36 1.74
N VAL A 122 -1.53 -12.41 2.60
CA VAL A 122 -0.60 -11.30 2.86
C VAL A 122 0.12 -10.81 1.61
N PRO A 123 0.66 -11.65 0.71
CA PRO A 123 1.46 -11.17 -0.43
C PRO A 123 0.64 -10.53 -1.57
N HIS A 124 -0.69 -10.40 -1.45
CA HIS A 124 -1.48 -9.64 -2.42
C HIS A 124 -1.22 -8.14 -2.28
N ALA A 125 -0.91 -7.47 -3.39
CA ALA A 125 -0.85 -6.02 -3.50
C ALA A 125 -1.51 -5.58 -4.82
N PRO A 126 -1.96 -4.33 -5.00
CA PRO A 126 -2.71 -3.91 -6.19
C PRO A 126 -1.86 -3.89 -7.48
N ALA A 127 -0.61 -3.44 -7.40
CA ALA A 127 0.31 -3.30 -8.53
C ALA A 127 1.77 -3.20 -8.07
N ASP A 128 2.70 -3.18 -9.02
CA ASP A 128 4.14 -2.97 -8.80
C ASP A 128 4.46 -1.58 -8.23
N ALA A 129 3.67 -0.56 -8.57
CA ALA A 129 3.74 0.80 -8.02
C ALA A 129 3.49 0.91 -6.49
N TYR A 130 3.23 -0.21 -5.81
CA TYR A 130 3.08 -0.31 -4.35
C TYR A 130 4.30 -0.94 -3.67
N ILE A 131 5.34 -1.29 -4.44
CA ILE A 131 6.62 -1.79 -3.95
C ILE A 131 7.63 -0.64 -3.87
N TYR A 132 8.38 -0.63 -2.79
CA TYR A 132 9.47 0.31 -2.53
C TYR A 132 10.72 -0.50 -2.18
N LEU A 133 11.86 -0.12 -2.71
CA LEU A 133 13.17 -0.62 -2.28
C LEU A 133 13.69 0.33 -1.20
N VAL A 134 14.16 -0.23 -0.09
CA VAL A 134 14.70 0.55 1.03
C VAL A 134 16.16 0.16 1.23
N ASP A 135 17.06 1.09 0.88
CA ASP A 135 18.51 0.90 1.02
C ASP A 135 18.90 1.12 2.47
N ALA A 136 19.00 0.00 3.18
CA ALA A 136 19.19 -0.06 4.62
C ALA A 136 20.62 -0.50 4.97
N THR A 137 21.02 -0.24 6.21
CA THR A 137 22.28 -0.72 6.77
C THR A 137 21.99 -1.59 7.98
N ARG A 138 22.66 -2.74 8.09
CA ARG A 138 22.58 -3.66 9.24
C ARG A 138 23.96 -4.00 9.75
N ILE A 139 24.04 -4.45 10.99
CA ILE A 139 25.25 -5.08 11.52
C ILE A 139 25.17 -6.58 11.22
N ASN A 140 26.17 -7.13 10.53
CA ASN A 140 26.25 -8.56 10.25
C ASN A 140 26.76 -9.34 11.49
N ALA A 141 26.80 -10.67 11.41
CA ALA A 141 27.24 -11.52 12.51
C ALA A 141 28.72 -11.30 12.93
N ALA A 142 29.53 -10.67 12.07
CA ALA A 142 30.92 -10.29 12.35
C ALA A 142 31.07 -8.87 12.93
N GLY A 143 29.96 -8.21 13.28
CA GLY A 143 29.98 -6.85 13.82
C GLY A 143 30.21 -5.75 12.78
N GLN A 144 30.24 -6.09 11.49
CA GLN A 144 30.52 -5.15 10.41
C GLN A 144 29.22 -4.53 9.86
N SER A 145 29.32 -3.27 9.43
CA SER A 145 28.23 -2.53 8.80
C SER A 145 28.06 -2.97 7.34
N GLU A 146 26.94 -3.59 7.02
CA GLU A 146 26.58 -4.13 5.71
C GLU A 146 25.38 -3.36 5.14
N ARG A 147 25.50 -2.85 3.91
CA ARG A 147 24.38 -2.27 3.16
C ARG A 147 23.60 -3.37 2.45
N TYR A 148 22.28 -3.27 2.46
CA TYR A 148 21.38 -4.20 1.78
C TYR A 148 20.10 -3.47 1.34
N THR A 149 19.56 -3.87 0.20
CA THR A 149 18.32 -3.30 -0.35
C THR A 149 17.14 -4.21 0.01
N GLN A 150 16.25 -3.72 0.86
CA GLN A 150 15.05 -4.42 1.32
C GLN A 150 13.84 -4.01 0.46
N PRO A 151 13.24 -4.91 -0.33
CA PRO A 151 11.94 -4.63 -0.93
C PRO A 151 10.84 -4.68 0.14
N VAL A 152 9.97 -3.67 0.13
CA VAL A 152 8.86 -3.48 1.08
C VAL A 152 7.57 -3.24 0.30
N LEU A 153 6.54 -4.02 0.62
CA LEU A 153 5.18 -3.87 0.08
C LEU A 153 4.38 -2.87 0.91
N THR A 154 3.67 -1.97 0.24
CA THR A 154 2.56 -1.17 0.79
C THR A 154 1.23 -1.71 0.25
N PHE A 155 0.11 -1.40 0.90
CA PHE A 155 -1.22 -1.93 0.51
C PHE A 155 -1.24 -3.46 0.36
N TRP A 156 -0.44 -4.16 1.17
CA TRP A 156 -0.49 -5.61 1.23
C TRP A 156 -1.80 -6.08 1.89
N GLY A 157 -2.35 -7.19 1.40
CA GLY A 157 -3.72 -7.59 1.72
C GLY A 157 -4.81 -6.84 0.94
N PHE A 158 -4.47 -6.21 -0.19
CA PHE A 158 -5.42 -5.59 -1.13
C PHE A 158 -5.18 -6.03 -2.57
N VAL A 159 -6.22 -5.98 -3.40
CA VAL A 159 -6.16 -6.20 -4.86
C VAL A 159 -6.89 -5.10 -5.62
N GLN A 160 -6.52 -4.91 -6.89
CA GLN A 160 -7.10 -3.87 -7.75
C GLN A 160 -8.52 -4.20 -8.22
N HIS A 161 -8.81 -5.47 -8.51
CA HIS A 161 -10.12 -5.94 -9.00
C HIS A 161 -10.55 -7.24 -8.31
N GLU A 162 -11.85 -7.52 -8.27
CA GLU A 162 -12.41 -8.72 -7.61
C GLU A 162 -11.86 -10.03 -8.21
N GLY A 163 -11.58 -10.05 -9.52
CA GLY A 163 -10.95 -11.21 -10.19
C GLY A 163 -9.50 -11.46 -9.78
N ASP A 164 -8.78 -10.46 -9.27
CA ASP A 164 -7.39 -10.62 -8.83
C ASP A 164 -7.28 -11.27 -7.42
N ARG A 165 -8.41 -11.46 -6.70
CA ARG A 165 -8.46 -12.15 -5.39
C ARG A 165 -8.02 -13.61 -5.43
N HIS A 166 -8.20 -14.27 -6.57
CA HIS A 166 -7.85 -15.68 -6.78
C HIS A 166 -6.61 -15.87 -7.66
N ARG A 167 -5.93 -14.77 -7.99
CA ARG A 167 -4.74 -14.77 -8.82
C ARG A 167 -3.50 -15.02 -7.97
N ASP A 168 -2.46 -15.59 -8.58
CA ASP A 168 -1.13 -15.71 -7.98
C ASP A 168 -0.69 -14.35 -7.40
N PRO A 169 -0.34 -14.28 -6.10
CA PRO A 169 0.13 -13.03 -5.51
C PRO A 169 1.35 -12.48 -6.25
N LEU A 170 1.46 -11.15 -6.32
CA LEU A 170 2.55 -10.45 -7.02
C LEU A 170 2.71 -10.85 -8.50
N TYR A 171 1.64 -11.28 -9.18
CA TYR A 171 1.66 -11.70 -10.59
C TYR A 171 2.34 -10.71 -11.55
N PHE A 172 2.32 -9.41 -11.21
CA PHE A 172 2.89 -8.31 -11.99
C PHE A 172 4.42 -8.27 -11.94
N LEU A 173 5.05 -8.99 -11.01
CA LEU A 173 6.50 -9.14 -10.94
C LEU A 173 7.06 -9.93 -12.12
N ASN A 174 6.28 -10.87 -12.68
CA ASN A 174 6.70 -11.61 -13.85
C ASN A 174 6.63 -10.68 -15.08
N PRO A 175 7.77 -10.37 -15.74
CA PRO A 175 7.72 -9.56 -16.95
C PRO A 175 6.81 -10.26 -17.96
N ARG A 176 5.87 -9.53 -18.54
CA ARG A 176 5.13 -10.03 -19.70
C ARG A 176 6.18 -10.41 -20.75
N PRO A 177 6.18 -11.63 -21.31
CA PRO A 177 7.06 -11.96 -22.42
C PRO A 177 6.89 -10.86 -23.48
N ASN A 178 8.00 -10.24 -23.89
CA ASN A 178 7.96 -9.11 -24.82
C ASN A 178 7.07 -9.49 -26.02
N ALA A 179 5.88 -8.91 -26.08
CA ALA A 179 5.11 -8.91 -27.31
C ALA A 179 6.04 -8.30 -28.36
N PRO A 180 6.37 -8.98 -29.47
CA PRO A 180 7.48 -8.62 -30.33
C PRO A 180 7.44 -7.13 -30.63
N GLN A 181 8.38 -6.39 -30.02
CA GLN A 181 8.52 -4.97 -30.28
C GLN A 181 8.78 -4.87 -31.77
N PRO A 182 7.95 -4.15 -32.56
CA PRO A 182 8.14 -4.08 -34.00
C PRO A 182 9.57 -3.66 -34.24
N ALA A 183 10.35 -4.55 -34.86
CA ALA A 183 11.74 -4.28 -35.13
C ALA A 183 11.80 -2.93 -35.87
N PRO A 184 12.70 -2.00 -35.50
CA PRO A 184 12.81 -0.73 -36.18
C PRO A 184 12.92 -1.05 -37.67
N ALA A 185 12.00 -0.52 -38.47
CA ALA A 185 11.83 -0.92 -39.85
C ALA A 185 13.15 -0.68 -40.58
N VAL A 186 13.90 -1.77 -40.81
CA VAL A 186 15.12 -1.73 -41.60
C VAL A 186 14.70 -1.17 -42.93
N LEU A 187 15.36 -0.08 -43.35
CA LEU A 187 14.98 0.68 -44.53
C LEU A 187 15.26 -0.18 -45.77
N SER A 188 14.33 -1.05 -46.10
CA SER A 188 14.49 -2.03 -47.17
C SER A 188 14.50 -1.33 -48.52
N GLU A 189 15.55 -1.61 -49.28
CA GLU A 189 15.75 -1.20 -50.67
C GLU A 189 14.50 -1.49 -51.52
N PRO A 190 14.12 -0.61 -52.48
CA PRO A 190 12.82 -0.70 -53.13
C PRO A 190 12.71 -1.95 -54.02
N ALA A 191 11.97 -2.95 -53.53
CA ALA A 191 11.53 -4.08 -54.33
C ALA A 191 10.64 -3.60 -55.50
N PRO A 192 10.71 -4.24 -56.68
CA PRO A 192 10.08 -3.74 -57.88
C PRO A 192 8.54 -3.78 -57.82
N THR A 193 7.93 -2.86 -58.55
CA THR A 193 6.48 -2.59 -58.56
C THR A 193 5.66 -3.80 -59.00
N VAL A 194 5.00 -4.47 -58.06
CA VAL A 194 3.96 -5.47 -58.37
C VAL A 194 2.58 -4.79 -58.40
N GLN A 195 1.80 -5.14 -59.42
CA GLN A 195 0.49 -4.57 -59.73
C GLN A 195 -0.56 -4.83 -58.62
N PRO A 196 -1.61 -4.00 -58.50
CA PRO A 196 -2.54 -4.06 -57.38
C PRO A 196 -3.37 -5.36 -57.37
N ALA A 197 -3.18 -6.17 -56.33
CA ALA A 197 -4.09 -7.25 -55.98
C ALA A 197 -5.44 -6.69 -55.48
N PRO A 198 -6.57 -7.37 -55.71
CA PRO A 198 -7.90 -6.85 -55.36
C PRO A 198 -8.09 -6.71 -53.85
N PRO A 199 -8.92 -5.75 -53.38
CA PRO A 199 -9.13 -5.51 -51.97
C PRO A 199 -9.77 -6.73 -51.29
N LEU A 200 -9.12 -7.20 -50.23
CA LEU A 200 -9.62 -8.25 -49.35
C LEU A 200 -11.00 -7.87 -48.79
N THR A 201 -11.98 -8.75 -49.00
CA THR A 201 -13.31 -8.62 -48.39
C THR A 201 -13.19 -8.59 -46.87
N GLN A 202 -13.45 -7.43 -46.27
CA GLN A 202 -13.54 -7.29 -44.82
C GLN A 202 -14.73 -8.12 -44.32
N VAL A 203 -14.46 -9.14 -43.50
CA VAL A 203 -15.52 -9.91 -42.83
C VAL A 203 -16.17 -9.00 -41.79
N THR A 204 -17.31 -8.40 -42.16
CA THR A 204 -18.15 -7.64 -41.24
C THR A 204 -18.64 -8.59 -40.15
N ARG A 205 -18.16 -8.39 -38.91
CA ARG A 205 -18.66 -9.17 -37.77
C ARG A 205 -20.17 -8.93 -37.65
N SER A 206 -20.94 -10.00 -37.78
CA SER A 206 -22.39 -9.97 -37.97
C SER A 206 -23.12 -9.25 -36.83
N PHE A 207 -23.44 -7.97 -37.07
CA PHE A 207 -24.36 -7.16 -36.27
C PHE A 207 -25.72 -7.87 -36.06
N TRP A 208 -26.12 -8.67 -37.03
CA TRP A 208 -27.37 -9.45 -37.03
C TRP A 208 -27.47 -10.47 -35.88
N ARG A 209 -26.34 -11.03 -35.40
CA ARG A 209 -26.34 -11.92 -34.22
C ARG A 209 -26.71 -11.22 -32.91
N ARG A 210 -26.54 -9.89 -32.81
CA ARG A 210 -26.86 -9.13 -31.59
C ARG A 210 -28.37 -8.86 -31.44
N PHE A 211 -29.12 -8.88 -32.54
CA PHE A 211 -30.57 -8.61 -32.53
C PHE A 211 -31.44 -9.88 -32.39
N TRP A 212 -30.89 -11.07 -32.64
CA TRP A 212 -31.63 -12.33 -32.54
C TRP A 212 -32.21 -12.57 -31.14
N TRP A 213 -31.48 -12.22 -30.07
CA TRP A 213 -31.96 -12.42 -28.69
C TRP A 213 -33.05 -11.44 -28.25
N LEU A 214 -33.34 -10.39 -29.02
CA LEU A 214 -34.46 -9.48 -28.75
C LEU A 214 -35.81 -10.03 -29.24
N TRP A 215 -35.81 -10.94 -30.24
CA TRP A 215 -37.03 -11.59 -30.73
C TRP A 215 -37.81 -12.40 -29.67
N PRO A 216 -37.19 -13.28 -28.85
CA PRO A 216 -37.93 -14.00 -27.81
C PRO A 216 -38.48 -13.05 -26.74
N LEU A 217 -37.76 -11.97 -26.40
CA LEU A 217 -38.22 -10.98 -25.43
C LEU A 217 -39.43 -10.18 -25.97
N LEU A 218 -39.40 -9.80 -27.25
CA LEU A 218 -40.54 -9.18 -27.94
C LEU A 218 -41.76 -10.12 -27.99
N LEU A 219 -41.56 -11.41 -28.26
CA LEU A 219 -42.64 -12.41 -28.29
C LEU A 219 -43.29 -12.61 -26.92
N VAL A 220 -42.49 -12.67 -25.84
CA VAL A 220 -43.01 -12.75 -24.47
C VAL A 220 -43.80 -11.48 -24.10
N PHE A 221 -43.31 -10.30 -24.48
CA PHE A 221 -44.03 -9.04 -24.26
C PHE A 221 -45.36 -8.98 -25.04
N LEU A 222 -45.37 -9.41 -26.29
CA LEU A 222 -46.58 -9.49 -27.12
C LEU A 222 -47.60 -10.50 -26.56
N ALA A 223 -47.13 -11.65 -26.07
CA ALA A 223 -47.97 -12.66 -25.44
C ALA A 223 -48.60 -12.15 -24.13
N LEU A 224 -47.86 -11.41 -23.31
CA LEU A 224 -48.41 -10.73 -22.12
C LEU A 224 -49.46 -9.68 -22.47
N LEU A 225 -49.22 -8.89 -23.54
CA LEU A 225 -50.18 -7.90 -24.03
C LEU A 225 -51.49 -8.56 -24.51
N LEU A 226 -51.39 -9.62 -25.32
CA LEU A 226 -52.55 -10.43 -25.74
C LEU A 226 -53.29 -11.03 -24.55
N PHE A 227 -52.58 -11.61 -23.58
CA PHE A 227 -53.20 -12.20 -22.39
C PHE A 227 -53.88 -11.17 -21.49
N GLY A 228 -53.33 -9.96 -21.40
CA GLY A 228 -53.96 -8.82 -20.72
C GLY A 228 -55.26 -8.38 -21.40
N LEU A 229 -55.25 -8.27 -22.73
CA LEU A 229 -56.44 -7.90 -23.52
C LEU A 229 -57.53 -8.99 -23.48
N LEU A 230 -57.16 -10.27 -23.55
CA LEU A 230 -58.12 -11.38 -23.45
C LEU A 230 -58.76 -11.52 -22.05
N ARG A 231 -58.16 -10.93 -20.99
CA ARG A 231 -58.76 -10.84 -19.66
C ARG A 231 -59.60 -9.58 -19.43
N GLY A 232 -59.74 -8.73 -20.43
CA GLY A 232 -60.66 -7.58 -20.41
C GLY A 232 -62.14 -7.93 -20.63
N CYS A 233 -62.50 -9.20 -20.86
CA CYS A 233 -63.87 -9.62 -21.15
C CYS A 233 -64.29 -10.89 -20.37
N THR A 234 -64.38 -10.78 -19.05
CA THR A 234 -65.20 -11.70 -18.22
C THR A 234 -66.06 -10.89 -17.26
N PRO A 235 -67.39 -11.05 -17.24
CA PRO A 235 -68.28 -10.26 -16.39
C PRO A 235 -68.12 -10.61 -14.91
N SER A 236 -68.23 -9.59 -14.06
CA SER A 236 -68.01 -9.68 -12.61
C SER A 236 -68.99 -10.63 -11.92
N ALA A 237 -68.50 -11.76 -11.41
CA ALA A 237 -69.22 -12.57 -10.44
C ALA A 237 -68.85 -12.13 -9.01
N MET A 238 -69.84 -11.62 -8.26
CA MET A 238 -69.68 -11.33 -6.84
C MET A 238 -69.53 -12.63 -6.03
N LEU A 239 -68.62 -12.64 -5.07
CA LEU A 239 -68.60 -13.62 -3.97
C LEU A 239 -68.55 -12.88 -2.62
N PRO A 240 -69.26 -13.36 -1.58
CA PRO A 240 -69.38 -12.66 -0.32
C PRO A 240 -68.11 -12.79 0.53
N VAL A 241 -67.71 -11.70 1.19
CA VAL A 241 -66.56 -11.66 2.10
C VAL A 241 -66.96 -12.20 3.47
N GLY A 242 -66.45 -13.37 3.85
CA GLY A 242 -66.56 -13.90 5.20
C GLY A 242 -65.64 -13.14 6.17
N SER A 243 -66.22 -12.51 7.18
CA SER A 243 -65.50 -11.74 8.20
C SER A 243 -64.71 -12.65 9.17
N VAL A 244 -63.42 -12.38 9.34
CA VAL A 244 -62.62 -12.89 10.47
C VAL A 244 -62.21 -11.71 11.34
N SER A 245 -62.72 -11.70 12.57
CA SER A 245 -62.51 -10.61 13.53
C SER A 245 -61.11 -10.61 14.13
N VAL A 246 -60.45 -9.46 14.11
CA VAL A 246 -59.23 -9.17 14.88
C VAL A 246 -59.65 -8.51 16.21
N PRO A 247 -59.10 -8.92 17.38
CA PRO A 247 -59.44 -8.29 18.64
C PRO A 247 -58.86 -6.87 18.73
N HIS A 248 -59.73 -5.91 19.05
CA HIS A 248 -59.38 -4.50 19.22
C HIS A 248 -58.76 -4.28 20.59
N ILE A 249 -57.57 -3.67 20.65
CA ILE A 249 -57.09 -3.00 21.87
C ILE A 249 -57.58 -1.56 21.78
N ASN A 250 -58.37 -1.12 22.75
CA ASN A 250 -58.80 0.27 22.85
C ASN A 250 -57.84 1.03 23.76
N ALA A 251 -57.34 2.15 23.25
CA ALA A 251 -56.67 3.18 24.03
C ALA A 251 -57.24 4.53 23.61
N ASP A 252 -57.95 5.20 24.52
CA ASP A 252 -58.34 6.61 24.45
C ASP A 252 -58.54 7.08 25.91
N THR A 253 -57.62 7.90 26.44
CA THR A 253 -57.57 9.38 26.41
C THR A 253 -58.63 10.07 27.28
N GLY A 254 -58.19 10.95 28.19
CA GLY A 254 -59.06 12.00 28.74
C GLY A 254 -58.91 12.39 30.21
N SER A 255 -58.09 13.42 30.46
CA SER A 255 -58.39 14.58 31.34
C SER A 255 -57.90 14.65 32.80
N THR A 256 -57.55 15.89 33.18
CA THR A 256 -57.23 16.47 34.50
C THR A 256 -55.95 16.01 35.24
N GLY A 257 -55.05 16.97 35.50
CA GLY A 257 -54.13 16.95 36.65
C GLY A 257 -54.62 17.98 37.70
N PRO A 258 -53.74 18.63 38.48
CA PRO A 258 -52.41 18.20 38.97
C PRO A 258 -52.30 18.32 40.51
N VAL A 259 -51.70 17.37 41.23
CA VAL A 259 -51.42 17.54 42.68
C VAL A 259 -50.04 17.01 43.09
N VAL A 260 -49.40 17.80 43.94
CA VAL A 260 -48.09 17.62 44.58
C VAL A 260 -48.20 16.69 45.80
N ALA A 261 -47.21 15.83 46.06
CA ALA A 261 -46.69 15.55 47.42
C ALA A 261 -45.56 14.51 47.44
N ALA A 262 -44.60 14.71 48.35
CA ALA A 262 -43.63 13.70 48.78
C ALA A 262 -44.21 12.82 49.91
N GLY A 263 -43.61 11.67 50.20
CA GLY A 263 -44.04 10.84 51.34
C GLY A 263 -43.29 9.52 51.52
N SER A 264 -42.21 9.56 52.28
CA SER A 264 -41.47 8.40 52.79
C SER A 264 -42.35 7.46 53.65
N SER A 265 -42.17 6.14 53.57
CA SER A 265 -41.98 5.27 54.77
C SER A 265 -41.77 3.78 54.44
N ASN A 266 -40.70 3.24 55.03
CA ASN A 266 -40.55 1.83 55.46
C ASN A 266 -41.04 1.77 56.95
N PRO A 267 -41.09 0.63 57.71
CA PRO A 267 -40.42 -0.67 57.51
C PRO A 267 -41.18 -1.95 58.00
N ALA A 268 -40.44 -3.08 58.02
CA ALA A 268 -40.41 -4.16 59.04
C ALA A 268 -41.45 -5.31 59.06
N GLY A 269 -40.93 -6.54 59.27
CA GLY A 269 -41.68 -7.75 59.60
C GLY A 269 -40.91 -9.06 59.35
N ALA A 270 -40.27 -9.62 60.38
CA ALA A 270 -39.70 -10.99 60.35
C ALA A 270 -40.81 -12.05 60.60
N ILE A 271 -40.60 -13.37 60.48
CA ILE A 271 -39.90 -14.28 61.44
C ILE A 271 -39.73 -15.68 60.78
N VAL A 272 -38.72 -16.46 61.22
CA VAL A 272 -38.34 -17.83 60.78
C VAL A 272 -39.07 -18.93 61.58
N PRO A 273 -38.99 -20.25 61.26
CA PRO A 273 -37.97 -21.06 61.97
C PRO A 273 -37.42 -22.36 61.28
N SER A 274 -36.15 -22.66 61.59
CA SER A 274 -35.53 -23.96 62.01
C SER A 274 -35.69 -25.27 61.18
N GLY A 275 -34.70 -26.18 61.17
CA GLY A 275 -33.36 -26.13 61.80
C GLY A 275 -32.67 -27.51 61.99
N SER A 276 -31.48 -27.49 62.63
CA SER A 276 -30.57 -28.62 62.97
C SER A 276 -29.86 -29.32 61.79
N GLY A 277 -28.59 -29.75 61.86
CA GLY A 277 -27.56 -29.78 62.93
C GLY A 277 -26.71 -31.07 62.79
N SER A 278 -25.52 -31.28 63.36
CA SER A 278 -24.50 -30.50 64.12
C SER A 278 -23.24 -31.40 64.21
N GLY A 279 -21.98 -31.01 64.49
CA GLY A 279 -21.31 -29.75 64.85
C GLY A 279 -19.88 -30.03 65.39
N SER A 280 -19.12 -29.00 65.81
CA SER A 280 -17.91 -28.98 66.69
C SER A 280 -16.68 -29.89 66.39
N GLY A 281 -15.42 -29.46 66.52
CA GLY A 281 -14.86 -28.15 66.91
C GLY A 281 -13.33 -28.16 67.17
N THR A 282 -12.82 -27.04 67.68
CA THR A 282 -11.49 -26.77 68.32
C THR A 282 -10.17 -26.68 67.51
N ASN A 283 -9.62 -25.46 67.50
CA ASN A 283 -8.22 -24.99 67.40
C ASN A 283 -7.04 -25.99 67.40
N ALA A 284 -6.12 -25.80 66.44
CA ALA A 284 -4.70 -25.48 66.70
C ALA A 284 -3.97 -25.03 65.41
N SER A 285 -2.85 -24.30 65.56
CA SER A 285 -2.00 -23.70 64.52
C SER A 285 -1.64 -24.59 63.31
N ASN A 286 -1.72 -24.05 62.09
CA ASN A 286 -0.54 -23.92 61.20
C ASN A 286 -0.74 -23.14 59.88
N VAL A 287 0.30 -22.36 59.54
CA VAL A 287 0.86 -22.05 58.21
C VAL A 287 -0.04 -21.45 57.11
N VAL A 288 0.25 -20.17 56.82
CA VAL A 288 0.04 -19.48 55.54
C VAL A 288 1.13 -19.91 54.53
N PRO A 289 0.81 -20.14 53.24
CA PRO A 289 1.83 -20.27 52.19
C PRO A 289 1.74 -19.14 51.12
N GLU A 290 2.66 -18.19 51.22
CA GLU A 290 3.16 -17.31 50.15
C GLU A 290 4.58 -16.87 50.54
N PRO A 291 5.53 -16.60 49.62
CA PRO A 291 5.80 -17.20 48.31
C PRO A 291 7.14 -17.98 48.32
N ALA A 292 7.47 -18.72 47.24
CA ALA A 292 8.77 -19.40 47.10
C ALA A 292 9.68 -18.70 46.05
N PRO A 293 10.91 -18.28 46.41
CA PRO A 293 11.82 -17.57 45.50
C PRO A 293 12.81 -18.49 44.75
N VAL A 294 13.64 -17.83 43.93
CA VAL A 294 14.72 -18.36 43.07
C VAL A 294 15.81 -19.11 43.85
N ALA A 295 16.42 -20.11 43.21
CA ALA A 295 17.71 -20.68 43.61
C ALA A 295 18.64 -20.92 42.40
N GLU A 296 19.82 -20.32 42.45
CA GLU A 296 21.08 -20.67 41.73
C GLU A 296 21.81 -21.82 42.48
N PRO A 297 23.04 -22.30 42.15
CA PRO A 297 24.17 -21.73 41.38
C PRO A 297 24.52 -22.59 40.13
N ALA A 298 25.73 -22.72 39.54
CA ALA A 298 27.13 -22.34 39.83
C ALA A 298 27.99 -22.49 38.53
N GLU A 299 29.26 -22.10 38.36
CA GLU A 299 30.26 -21.29 39.13
C GLU A 299 31.43 -20.95 38.16
N THR A 300 32.16 -19.82 38.32
CA THR A 300 33.66 -19.69 38.14
C THR A 300 34.13 -18.22 38.37
N PRO A 301 35.42 -17.96 38.66
CA PRO A 301 35.78 -16.86 39.59
C PRO A 301 36.48 -15.62 38.98
N LEU A 302 36.53 -14.56 39.81
CA LEU A 302 37.44 -13.40 39.73
C LEU A 302 38.89 -13.83 40.09
N PRO A 303 39.97 -13.08 39.73
CA PRO A 303 40.17 -11.69 40.17
C PRO A 303 40.89 -10.67 39.23
N GLU A 304 40.40 -9.43 39.31
CA GLU A 304 41.17 -8.20 39.64
C GLU A 304 42.43 -7.78 38.81
N SER A 305 42.34 -6.64 38.10
CA SER A 305 42.95 -5.35 38.53
C SER A 305 43.46 -4.40 37.40
N ILE A 306 43.55 -3.11 37.75
CA ILE A 306 44.27 -1.96 37.14
C ILE A 306 43.66 -1.26 35.89
N GLN A 307 43.60 0.08 36.00
CA GLN A 307 43.18 1.08 35.00
C GLN A 307 44.39 1.58 34.14
N PRO A 308 44.41 2.82 33.58
CA PRO A 308 44.07 3.08 32.17
C PRO A 308 45.25 3.64 31.34
N SER A 309 45.21 3.54 30.01
CA SER A 309 46.05 4.41 29.15
C SER A 309 45.63 4.57 27.68
N THR A 310 45.60 5.84 27.28
CA THR A 310 45.98 6.47 26.00
C THR A 310 45.70 5.82 24.63
N ALA A 311 45.13 6.65 23.75
CA ALA A 311 45.29 6.59 22.29
C ALA A 311 46.41 7.57 21.83
N PRO A 312 46.67 7.73 20.52
CA PRO A 312 47.28 6.78 19.58
C PRO A 312 48.67 7.29 19.09
N PRO A 313 49.40 6.56 18.21
CA PRO A 313 49.52 7.09 16.84
C PRO A 313 49.69 6.05 15.69
N GLN A 314 49.40 6.49 14.46
CA GLN A 314 49.87 5.92 13.17
C GLN A 314 51.38 6.21 12.98
N PRO A 315 52.17 5.52 12.11
CA PRO A 315 51.88 5.44 10.66
C PRO A 315 52.33 4.18 9.85
N SER A 316 51.61 3.96 8.74
CA SER A 316 52.04 3.52 7.39
C SER A 316 53.09 2.41 7.16
N SER A 317 52.68 1.37 6.42
CA SER A 317 53.45 0.74 5.33
C SER A 317 52.50 0.11 4.31
N GLN A 318 52.60 0.48 3.03
CA GLN A 318 51.95 -0.19 1.90
C GLN A 318 52.99 -1.09 1.20
N PRO A 319 52.58 -2.14 0.45
CA PRO A 319 52.67 -1.98 -1.00
C PRO A 319 51.56 -2.63 -1.84
N THR A 320 51.41 -2.07 -3.03
CA THR A 320 50.47 -2.30 -4.14
C THR A 320 50.33 -3.74 -4.67
N ALA A 321 49.10 -4.10 -5.05
CA ALA A 321 48.81 -4.91 -6.24
C ALA A 321 47.52 -4.39 -6.91
N GLU A 322 47.47 -4.42 -8.24
CA GLU A 322 46.58 -3.59 -9.07
C GLU A 322 45.42 -4.39 -9.70
N ALA A 323 44.20 -3.84 -9.62
CA ALA A 323 43.07 -4.22 -10.47
C ALA A 323 42.05 -3.06 -10.48
N ALA A 324 41.94 -2.35 -11.60
CA ALA A 324 40.98 -1.25 -11.77
C ALA A 324 39.67 -1.72 -12.42
N PRO A 325 38.51 -1.50 -11.79
CA PRO A 325 37.21 -1.46 -12.47
C PRO A 325 36.88 -0.03 -12.94
N ALA A 326 36.06 0.06 -13.98
CA ALA A 326 35.60 1.32 -14.58
C ALA A 326 34.86 2.24 -13.60
N PRO A 327 34.82 3.57 -13.83
CA PRO A 327 34.16 4.52 -12.93
C PRO A 327 32.65 4.27 -12.88
N SER A 328 32.19 3.74 -11.74
CA SER A 328 30.78 3.80 -11.35
C SER A 328 30.42 5.26 -11.05
N VAL A 329 29.43 5.80 -11.76
CA VAL A 329 28.90 7.13 -11.48
C VAL A 329 28.18 7.06 -10.13
N ALA A 330 28.72 7.76 -9.13
CA ALA A 330 28.10 7.81 -7.81
C ALA A 330 26.67 8.39 -7.92
N PRO A 331 25.66 7.81 -7.25
CA PRO A 331 24.31 8.38 -7.24
C PRO A 331 24.36 9.77 -6.60
N GLY A 332 24.02 10.79 -7.39
CA GLY A 332 24.21 12.18 -7.01
C GLY A 332 23.32 12.63 -5.83
N THR A 333 23.80 13.65 -5.12
CA THR A 333 23.28 14.10 -3.82
C THR A 333 21.79 14.48 -3.92
N PRO A 334 20.93 14.04 -2.98
CA PRO A 334 19.54 14.51 -2.92
C PRO A 334 19.48 16.03 -2.78
N LEU A 335 18.46 16.65 -3.37
CA LEU A 335 18.25 18.08 -3.25
C LEU A 335 18.07 18.44 -1.76
N SER A 336 18.88 19.37 -1.28
CA SER A 336 18.80 19.92 0.07
C SER A 336 18.43 21.40 0.01
N ILE A 337 17.50 21.84 0.85
CA ILE A 337 17.09 23.24 0.98
C ILE A 337 17.73 23.80 2.26
N PRO A 338 18.66 24.78 2.17
CA PRO A 338 19.25 25.40 3.36
C PRO A 338 18.19 26.04 4.25
N SER A 339 18.31 25.88 5.57
CA SER A 339 17.36 26.44 6.55
C SER A 339 17.42 27.97 6.66
N ASP A 340 18.49 28.57 6.15
CA ASP A 340 18.79 30.00 6.09
C ASP A 340 18.57 30.60 4.68
N ALA A 341 18.00 29.83 3.75
CA ALA A 341 17.72 30.31 2.39
C ALA A 341 16.74 31.50 2.39
N ALA A 342 17.22 32.65 1.94
CA ALA A 342 16.44 33.88 1.82
C ALA A 342 15.30 33.75 0.80
N GLU A 343 14.25 34.57 0.94
CA GLU A 343 13.20 34.70 -0.08
C GLU A 343 13.74 35.33 -1.36
N GLY A 344 13.26 34.87 -2.51
CA GLY A 344 13.74 35.31 -3.82
C GLY A 344 14.30 34.16 -4.68
N PRO A 345 15.17 34.46 -5.68
CA PRO A 345 15.75 33.46 -6.57
C PRO A 345 16.49 32.36 -5.81
N ALA A 346 16.25 31.10 -6.16
CA ALA A 346 16.84 29.96 -5.47
C ALA A 346 18.26 29.65 -5.98
N ASP A 347 19.21 30.57 -5.71
CA ASP A 347 20.59 30.49 -6.20
C ASP A 347 21.38 29.26 -5.67
N PHE A 348 20.92 28.65 -4.58
CA PHE A 348 21.48 27.40 -4.05
C PHE A 348 21.18 26.17 -4.93
N LEU A 349 20.32 26.30 -5.95
CA LEU A 349 19.96 25.25 -6.90
C LEU A 349 20.86 25.19 -8.13
N ASN A 350 22.02 25.86 -8.17
CA ASN A 350 22.86 25.84 -9.36
C ASN A 350 23.37 24.42 -9.69
N GLY A 351 23.01 23.91 -10.87
CA GLY A 351 23.42 22.59 -11.36
C GLY A 351 22.34 21.84 -12.14
N SER A 352 22.66 20.61 -12.53
CA SER A 352 21.71 19.67 -13.16
C SER A 352 21.05 18.76 -12.13
N TYR A 353 19.75 18.53 -12.25
CA TYR A 353 18.95 17.72 -11.33
C TYR A 353 18.02 16.76 -12.07
N ARG A 354 18.00 15.50 -11.65
CA ARG A 354 17.04 14.49 -12.13
C ARG A 354 15.88 14.42 -11.15
N ALA A 355 14.66 14.68 -11.64
CA ALA A 355 13.43 14.37 -10.91
C ALA A 355 13.04 12.90 -11.19
N GLY A 356 13.02 12.08 -10.14
CA GLY A 356 13.14 10.63 -10.27
C GLY A 356 11.89 9.80 -9.94
N ALA A 357 10.83 10.38 -9.38
CA ALA A 357 9.69 9.64 -8.85
C ALA A 357 8.34 10.32 -9.12
N GLY A 358 7.28 9.52 -9.31
CA GLY A 358 5.88 9.95 -9.27
C GLY A 358 5.31 10.64 -10.51
N ILE A 359 6.14 11.11 -11.44
CA ILE A 359 5.68 11.92 -12.58
C ILE A 359 5.13 11.01 -13.70
N MET A 360 3.81 10.85 -13.75
CA MET A 360 3.12 10.19 -14.85
C MET A 360 2.53 11.20 -15.83
N ASP A 361 2.61 10.87 -17.11
CA ASP A 361 1.97 11.61 -18.18
C ASP A 361 0.43 11.52 -18.05
N ALA A 362 -0.23 12.67 -17.98
CA ALA A 362 -1.67 12.75 -17.71
C ALA A 362 -2.56 12.13 -18.81
N LYS A 363 -2.05 11.90 -20.02
CA LYS A 363 -2.80 11.34 -21.16
C LYS A 363 -2.50 9.85 -21.38
N THR A 364 -1.29 9.40 -21.06
CA THR A 364 -0.80 8.04 -21.36
C THR A 364 -0.50 7.20 -20.12
N SER A 365 -0.54 7.80 -18.93
CA SER A 365 -0.24 7.17 -17.63
C SER A 365 1.14 6.48 -17.57
N ARG A 366 2.09 6.95 -18.39
CA ARG A 366 3.46 6.45 -18.44
C ARG A 366 4.40 7.31 -17.61
N PRO A 367 5.44 6.74 -16.97
CA PRO A 367 6.44 7.53 -16.25
C PRO A 367 7.23 8.42 -17.21
N LEU A 368 7.43 9.67 -16.81
CA LEU A 368 8.25 10.66 -17.50
C LEU A 368 9.57 10.85 -16.74
N ARG A 369 10.69 10.98 -17.45
CA ARG A 369 11.94 11.47 -16.85
C ARG A 369 12.09 12.96 -17.13
N LEU A 370 12.27 13.74 -16.07
CA LEU A 370 12.47 15.18 -16.12
C LEU A 370 13.89 15.48 -15.62
N GLU A 371 14.69 16.08 -16.50
CA GLU A 371 16.03 16.58 -16.24
C GLU A 371 15.93 18.11 -16.19
N TYR A 372 16.32 18.73 -15.07
CA TYR A 372 16.34 20.17 -14.86
C TYR A 372 17.78 20.67 -14.89
N ALA A 373 18.04 21.83 -15.49
CA ALA A 373 19.30 22.53 -15.34
C ALA A 373 19.02 23.96 -14.87
N PHE A 374 19.58 24.33 -13.71
CA PHE A 374 19.35 25.62 -13.05
C PHE A 374 20.63 26.45 -12.94
N GLU A 375 20.48 27.75 -13.18
CA GLU A 375 21.47 28.80 -12.96
C GLU A 375 20.76 30.06 -12.42
N LYS A 376 21.13 30.51 -11.21
CA LYS A 376 20.64 31.73 -10.55
C LYS A 376 19.11 31.83 -10.45
N GLY A 377 18.47 30.74 -10.00
CA GLY A 377 17.02 30.63 -9.90
C GLY A 377 16.25 30.60 -11.24
N GLN A 378 16.93 30.54 -12.39
CA GLN A 378 16.32 30.28 -13.69
C GLN A 378 16.81 28.94 -14.22
N GLY A 379 16.05 28.27 -15.07
CA GLY A 379 16.45 26.98 -15.62
C GLY A 379 15.64 26.51 -16.80
N ASN A 380 16.08 25.39 -17.36
CA ASN A 380 15.31 24.60 -18.30
C ASN A 380 14.86 23.29 -17.65
N VAL A 381 13.76 22.72 -18.15
CA VAL A 381 13.43 21.31 -17.97
C VAL A 381 13.47 20.63 -19.33
N THR A 382 14.02 19.43 -19.37
CA THR A 382 13.99 18.51 -20.49
C THR A 382 13.22 17.26 -20.07
N ILE A 383 12.09 17.05 -20.72
CA ILE A 383 11.18 15.92 -20.52
C ILE A 383 11.48 14.90 -21.61
N ARG A 384 11.79 13.65 -21.25
CA ARG A 384 11.95 12.56 -22.21
C ARG A 384 10.75 11.62 -22.15
N ARG A 385 9.94 11.59 -23.21
CA ARG A 385 8.79 10.66 -23.33
C ARG A 385 9.25 9.26 -23.79
N PRO A 386 8.50 8.19 -23.45
CA PRO A 386 8.84 6.81 -23.86
C PRO A 386 8.72 6.51 -25.36
N ASP A 387 8.12 7.42 -26.13
CA ASP A 387 8.04 7.37 -27.60
C ASP A 387 9.30 7.96 -28.29
N GLY A 388 10.26 8.45 -27.51
CA GLY A 388 11.48 9.09 -27.99
C GLY A 388 11.37 10.61 -28.15
N VAL A 389 10.18 11.20 -27.98
CA VAL A 389 9.99 12.64 -28.10
C VAL A 389 10.55 13.35 -26.86
N THR A 390 11.36 14.36 -27.11
CA THR A 390 11.88 15.28 -26.09
C THR A 390 11.08 16.57 -26.08
N CYS A 391 10.70 17.06 -24.90
CA CYS A 391 10.02 18.35 -24.73
C CYS A 391 10.83 19.24 -23.80
N SER A 392 11.07 20.48 -24.18
CA SER A 392 11.84 21.45 -23.39
C SER A 392 11.04 22.70 -23.07
N GLY A 393 11.20 23.23 -21.84
CA GLY A 393 10.51 24.43 -21.37
C GLY A 393 11.31 25.19 -20.33
N ALA A 394 11.04 26.50 -20.21
CA ALA A 394 11.68 27.36 -19.22
C ALA A 394 10.97 27.27 -17.85
N VAL A 395 11.78 27.26 -16.79
CA VAL A 395 11.33 27.15 -15.40
C VAL A 395 12.07 28.17 -14.55
N SER A 396 11.38 28.84 -13.63
CA SER A 396 12.01 29.63 -12.58
C SER A 396 11.87 28.92 -11.24
N ALA A 397 12.87 29.07 -10.37
CA ALA A 397 12.91 28.49 -9.04
C ALA A 397 13.14 29.60 -7.99
N ALA A 398 12.22 29.71 -7.04
CA ALA A 398 12.23 30.78 -6.04
C ALA A 398 11.73 30.32 -4.67
N MET A 399 12.38 30.80 -3.61
CA MET A 399 11.95 30.64 -2.23
C MET A 399 10.83 31.63 -1.91
N ASN A 400 9.71 31.12 -1.40
CA ASN A 400 8.55 31.90 -0.97
C ASN A 400 8.05 31.31 0.37
N ALA A 401 7.98 32.12 1.43
CA ALA A 401 7.50 31.71 2.76
C ALA A 401 8.11 30.38 3.27
N GLY A 402 9.43 30.23 3.13
CA GLY A 402 10.17 29.02 3.56
C GLY A 402 9.92 27.76 2.73
N SER A 403 9.23 27.86 1.59
CA SER A 403 9.05 26.77 0.62
C SER A 403 9.68 27.14 -0.72
N LEU A 404 10.31 26.16 -1.37
CA LEU A 404 10.87 26.32 -2.71
C LEU A 404 9.78 26.04 -3.76
N GLY A 405 9.46 27.02 -4.60
CA GLY A 405 8.57 26.83 -5.75
C GLY A 405 9.34 26.76 -7.06
N LEU A 406 9.06 25.76 -7.90
CA LEU A 406 9.46 25.73 -9.31
C LEU A 406 8.23 26.05 -10.17
N ASN A 407 8.29 27.19 -10.87
CA ASN A 407 7.23 27.70 -11.73
C ASN A 407 7.62 27.58 -13.20
N SER A 408 6.84 26.80 -13.94
CA SER A 408 6.86 26.71 -15.40
C SER A 408 6.41 28.04 -16.01
N GLN A 409 7.24 28.68 -16.83
CA GLN A 409 6.88 29.97 -17.45
C GLN A 409 5.92 29.78 -18.63
N ASP A 410 6.12 28.72 -19.42
CA ASP A 410 5.34 28.37 -20.61
C ASP A 410 5.12 26.84 -20.70
N GLN A 411 4.28 26.41 -21.65
CA GLN A 411 4.20 25.01 -22.07
C GLN A 411 5.53 24.57 -22.71
N ALA A 412 6.03 23.39 -22.35
CA ALA A 412 7.19 22.81 -23.01
C ALA A 412 6.91 22.53 -24.49
N THR A 413 7.86 22.86 -25.36
CA THR A 413 7.79 22.57 -26.79
C THR A 413 8.44 21.23 -27.06
N CYS A 414 7.72 20.34 -27.73
CA CYS A 414 8.17 18.98 -28.06
C CYS A 414 8.78 18.90 -29.46
N THR A 415 9.70 17.96 -29.67
CA THR A 415 10.36 17.70 -30.97
C THR A 415 9.42 17.15 -32.04
N ASP A 416 8.21 16.69 -31.69
CA ASP A 416 7.11 16.35 -32.60
C ASP A 416 6.20 17.56 -32.95
N GLY A 417 6.56 18.76 -32.50
CA GLY A 417 5.77 19.99 -32.69
C GLY A 417 4.57 20.13 -31.74
N SER A 418 4.32 19.16 -30.87
CA SER A 418 3.29 19.27 -29.83
C SER A 418 3.75 20.18 -28.68
N ARG A 419 2.78 20.57 -27.83
CA ARG A 419 3.03 21.29 -26.58
C ARG A 419 2.64 20.44 -25.38
N TYR A 420 3.41 20.58 -24.30
CA TYR A 420 3.25 19.82 -23.07
C TYR A 420 3.07 20.76 -21.87
N ASP A 421 1.96 20.61 -21.15
CA ASP A 421 1.72 21.33 -19.90
C ASP A 421 2.67 20.85 -18.81
N MET A 422 3.52 21.72 -18.28
CA MET A 422 4.44 21.38 -17.19
C MET A 422 3.76 21.54 -15.82
N PRO A 423 4.08 20.68 -14.84
CA PRO A 423 3.48 20.76 -13.51
C PRO A 423 4.03 21.98 -12.75
N LYS A 424 3.29 22.43 -11.74
CA LYS A 424 3.86 23.30 -10.69
C LYS A 424 4.47 22.42 -9.62
N VAL A 425 5.67 22.75 -9.13
CA VAL A 425 6.32 21.98 -8.05
C VAL A 425 6.56 22.87 -6.85
N ALA A 426 6.22 22.36 -5.66
CA ALA A 426 6.51 23.00 -4.38
C ALA A 426 7.26 22.02 -3.49
N CYS A 427 8.43 22.42 -2.98
CA CYS A 427 9.27 21.63 -2.09
C CYS A 427 9.37 22.29 -0.72
N LYS A 428 9.33 21.47 0.33
CA LYS A 428 9.54 21.91 1.72
C LYS A 428 10.83 21.30 2.28
N PRO A 429 11.51 21.95 3.24
CA PRO A 429 12.58 21.32 4.00
C PRO A 429 12.02 20.13 4.80
N GLY A 430 12.49 18.93 4.49
CA GLY A 430 12.17 17.69 5.18
C GLY A 430 13.24 17.32 6.21
N ALA A 431 13.30 16.04 6.57
CA ALA A 431 14.31 15.53 7.49
C ALA A 431 15.74 15.77 6.94
N GLN A 432 16.65 16.22 7.82
CA GLN A 432 18.04 16.56 7.45
C GLN A 432 18.15 17.58 6.29
N SER A 433 17.17 18.48 6.18
CA SER A 433 17.06 19.48 5.12
C SER A 433 16.92 18.91 3.70
N ILE A 434 16.65 17.60 3.53
CA ILE A 434 16.33 17.00 2.24
C ILE A 434 14.97 17.55 1.76
N ALA A 435 14.85 17.88 0.49
CA ALA A 435 13.66 18.52 -0.07
C ALA A 435 12.50 17.52 -0.29
N ASP A 436 11.42 17.67 0.49
CA ASP A 436 10.16 16.99 0.26
C ASP A 436 9.36 17.74 -0.82
N CYS A 437 9.52 17.32 -2.07
CA CYS A 437 8.89 17.95 -3.23
C CYS A 437 7.53 17.32 -3.59
N GLN A 438 6.57 18.17 -3.95
CA GLN A 438 5.27 17.76 -4.45
C GLN A 438 4.95 18.51 -5.74
N GLY A 439 4.66 17.76 -6.81
CA GLY A 439 4.22 18.29 -8.09
C GLY A 439 2.70 18.30 -8.19
N ASN A 440 2.17 19.22 -9.00
CA ASN A 440 0.73 19.38 -9.23
C ASN A 440 0.43 19.60 -10.73
N TYR A 441 -0.58 18.88 -11.23
CA TYR A 441 -1.27 19.14 -12.48
C TYR A 441 -2.73 19.53 -12.19
N GLY A 442 -3.00 20.84 -12.09
CA GLY A 442 -4.33 21.38 -11.77
C GLY A 442 -4.81 20.98 -10.38
N ASN A 443 -5.63 19.92 -10.31
CA ASN A 443 -6.17 19.39 -9.06
C ASN A 443 -5.50 18.08 -8.61
N THR A 444 -4.59 17.52 -9.40
CA THR A 444 -3.90 16.25 -9.10
C THR A 444 -2.51 16.53 -8.56
N GLN A 445 -2.22 16.07 -7.34
CA GLN A 445 -0.95 16.26 -6.65
C GLN A 445 -0.20 14.94 -6.48
N PHE A 446 1.11 14.94 -6.68
CA PHE A 446 1.96 13.75 -6.63
C PHE A 446 3.28 14.04 -5.88
N PRO A 447 3.77 13.11 -5.04
CA PRO A 447 5.08 13.24 -4.43
C PRO A 447 6.17 13.03 -5.50
N MET A 448 7.26 13.78 -5.39
CA MET A 448 8.42 13.65 -6.26
C MET A 448 9.72 13.88 -5.48
N SER A 449 10.82 13.30 -5.95
CA SER A 449 12.15 13.52 -5.40
C SER A 449 13.09 14.03 -6.48
N MET A 450 14.02 14.90 -6.10
CA MET A 450 15.04 15.47 -6.98
C MET A 450 16.43 15.14 -6.44
N ARG A 451 17.33 14.70 -7.33
CA ARG A 451 18.74 14.45 -7.03
C ARG A 451 19.58 15.26 -8.00
N ARG A 452 20.70 15.84 -7.53
CA ARG A 452 21.70 16.46 -8.42
C ARG A 452 22.36 15.37 -9.27
N GLU A 453 22.78 15.70 -10.48
CA GLU A 453 23.67 14.84 -11.29
C GLU A 453 25.12 14.87 -10.80
#